data_AF-A0A7S2FFA8-F1
#
_entry.id   AF-A0A7S2FFA8-F1
#
_cell.length_a   1.000
_cell.length_b   1.000
_cell.length_c   1.000
_cell.angle_alpha   90.00
_cell.angle_beta   90.00
_cell.angle_gamma   90.00
#
_symmetry.space_group_name_H-M   'P 1'
#
loop_
_entity.id
_entity.type
_entity.pdbx_description
1 polymer ?
#
loop_
_entity_poly.entity_id
_entity_poly.type
_entity_poly.pdbx_seq_one_letter_code
_entity_poly.pdbx_strand_id
1 'polypeptide(L)'
;TVTEKDIAIAVLRLMETEHVVQEGAGAVGVAAVLAGVISDIKGKNVAVPLCGGNIDTTVLGRVIDRALVSDERLARFSVVVSDRPGGIARLTRIVADAGASIKEIEHERAWQQEDLYAVEVILTVEVRGGDHLRELRDTFNEIIVNNDGTIISWGSYRVE
;
A
#
# COMPACT_ATOMS: atom_id res chain seq x y z
N THR A 1 5.17 12.75 -20.16
CA THR A 1 6.17 12.53 -19.08
C THR A 1 5.64 11.46 -18.16
N VAL A 2 6.46 10.92 -17.26
CA VAL A 2 6.06 9.92 -16.27
C VAL A 2 6.25 10.46 -14.86
N THR A 3 5.49 9.95 -13.90
CA THR A 3 5.57 10.33 -12.49
C THR A 3 6.54 9.41 -11.72
N GLU A 4 6.93 9.81 -10.51
CA GLU A 4 7.68 8.94 -9.59
C GLU A 4 6.93 7.63 -9.27
N LYS A 5 5.59 7.68 -9.20
CA LYS A 5 4.74 6.49 -9.05
C LYS A 5 4.93 5.53 -10.23
N ASP A 6 4.89 6.04 -11.45
CA ASP A 6 5.05 5.22 -12.66
C ASP A 6 6.45 4.59 -12.71
N ILE A 7 7.47 5.34 -12.32
CA ILE A 7 8.86 4.86 -12.24
C ILE A 7 8.98 3.75 -11.19
N ALA A 8 8.41 3.94 -10.00
CA ALA A 8 8.43 2.93 -8.95
C ALA A 8 7.74 1.63 -9.37
N ILE A 9 6.57 1.73 -10.02
CA ILE A 9 5.87 0.56 -10.60
C ILE A 9 6.75 -0.12 -11.66
N ALA A 10 7.42 0.64 -12.53
CA ALA A 10 8.30 0.06 -13.56
C ALA A 10 9.48 -0.70 -12.96
N VAL A 11 10.14 -0.15 -11.93
CA VAL A 11 11.21 -0.84 -11.20
C VAL A 11 10.69 -2.14 -10.58
N LEU A 12 9.52 -2.10 -9.94
CA LEU A 12 8.90 -3.30 -9.36
C LEU A 12 8.61 -4.36 -10.44
N ARG A 13 8.02 -3.97 -11.58
CA ARG A 13 7.69 -4.90 -12.66
C ARG A 13 8.92 -5.52 -13.32
N LEU A 14 9.98 -4.73 -13.52
CA LEU A 14 11.26 -5.23 -14.02
C LEU A 14 11.86 -6.29 -13.08
N MET A 15 11.73 -6.11 -11.77
CA MET A 15 12.21 -7.07 -10.79
C MET A 15 11.34 -8.33 -10.72
N GLU A 16 10.01 -8.19 -10.75
CA GLU A 16 9.06 -9.31 -10.63
C GLU A 16 9.00 -10.18 -11.89
N THR A 17 9.14 -9.57 -13.08
CA THR A 17 8.90 -10.25 -14.36
C THR A 17 10.20 -10.58 -15.09
N GLU A 18 11.13 -9.64 -15.14
CA GLU A 18 12.38 -9.78 -15.89
C GLU A 18 13.57 -10.14 -14.98
N HIS A 19 13.38 -10.11 -13.67
CA HIS A 19 14.42 -10.32 -12.66
C HIS A 19 15.63 -9.37 -12.82
N VAL A 20 15.38 -8.15 -13.32
CA VAL A 20 16.40 -7.13 -13.49
C VAL A 20 16.22 -6.04 -12.43
N VAL A 21 17.32 -5.68 -11.79
CA VAL A 21 17.39 -4.51 -10.90
C VAL A 21 17.79 -3.29 -11.72
N GLN A 22 16.97 -2.24 -11.66
CA GLN A 22 17.24 -0.94 -12.31
C GLN A 22 17.11 0.20 -11.30
N GLU A 23 17.87 1.26 -11.53
CA GLU A 23 17.62 2.55 -10.90
C GLU A 23 16.43 3.27 -11.55
N GLY A 24 15.92 4.32 -10.92
CA GLY A 24 14.76 5.06 -11.42
C GLY A 24 14.95 5.58 -12.86
N ALA A 25 16.10 6.19 -13.16
CA ALA A 25 16.42 6.71 -14.50
C ALA A 25 16.43 5.61 -15.57
N GLY A 26 16.99 4.43 -15.25
CA GLY A 26 17.02 3.27 -16.13
C GLY A 26 15.64 2.66 -16.42
N ALA A 27 14.67 2.88 -15.53
CA ALA A 27 13.30 2.35 -15.66
C ALA A 27 12.33 3.31 -16.36
N VAL A 28 12.70 4.57 -16.64
CA VAL A 28 11.79 5.61 -17.20
C VAL A 28 11.14 5.17 -18.52
N GLY A 29 11.89 4.51 -19.40
CA GLY A 29 11.34 4.03 -20.68
C GLY A 29 10.26 2.97 -20.48
N VAL A 30 10.45 2.06 -19.52
CA VAL A 30 9.46 1.03 -19.17
C VAL A 30 8.26 1.68 -18.48
N ALA A 31 8.48 2.64 -17.58
CA ALA A 31 7.42 3.42 -16.95
C ALA A 31 6.53 4.11 -17.99
N ALA A 32 7.12 4.67 -19.06
CA ALA A 32 6.38 5.34 -20.11
C ALA A 32 5.49 4.37 -20.92
N VAL A 33 5.97 3.14 -21.14
CA VAL A 33 5.18 2.09 -21.79
C VAL A 33 4.04 1.63 -20.88
N LEU A 34 4.32 1.34 -19.61
CA LEU A 34 3.32 0.85 -18.66
C LEU A 34 2.23 1.89 -18.34
N ALA A 35 2.61 3.16 -18.22
CA ALA A 35 1.67 4.26 -18.01
C ALA A 35 0.85 4.62 -19.27
N GLY A 36 1.15 4.00 -20.41
CA GLY A 36 0.43 4.24 -21.67
C GLY A 36 0.63 5.64 -22.25
N VAL A 37 1.70 6.34 -21.87
CA VAL A 37 1.96 7.72 -22.32
C VAL A 37 2.59 7.78 -23.71
N ILE A 38 3.01 6.63 -24.27
CA ILE A 38 3.52 6.50 -25.64
C ILE A 38 2.38 5.97 -26.53
N SER A 39 1.93 6.77 -27.50
CA SER A 39 0.90 6.35 -28.46
C SER A 39 1.47 5.46 -29.57
N ASP A 40 0.58 4.76 -30.27
CA ASP A 40 0.88 4.08 -31.54
C ASP A 40 1.94 2.96 -31.49
N ILE A 41 2.18 2.36 -30.32
CA ILE A 41 3.12 1.24 -30.16
C ILE A 41 2.45 -0.14 -30.16
N LYS A 42 1.11 -0.20 -30.10
CA LYS A 42 0.36 -1.47 -30.07
C LYS A 42 0.63 -2.30 -31.32
N GLY A 43 1.01 -3.56 -31.13
CA GLY A 43 1.32 -4.51 -32.22
C GLY A 43 2.67 -4.29 -32.89
N LYS A 44 3.50 -3.36 -32.39
CA LYS A 44 4.87 -3.15 -32.88
C LYS A 44 5.87 -3.87 -31.99
N ASN A 45 7.00 -4.26 -32.57
CA ASN A 45 8.16 -4.68 -31.79
C ASN A 45 8.87 -3.43 -31.26
N VAL A 46 8.85 -3.26 -29.94
CA VAL A 46 9.44 -2.10 -29.26
C VAL A 46 10.61 -2.56 -28.41
N ALA A 47 11.75 -1.89 -28.53
CA ALA A 47 12.89 -2.10 -27.66
C ALA A 47 13.02 -0.89 -26.71
N VAL A 48 13.14 -1.17 -25.40
CA VAL A 48 13.39 -0.16 -24.38
C VAL A 48 14.81 -0.37 -23.84
N PRO A 49 15.75 0.55 -24.09
CA PRO A 49 17.09 0.44 -23.52
C PRO A 49 17.03 0.64 -21.99
N LEU A 50 17.66 -0.28 -21.26
CA LEU A 50 17.84 -0.22 -19.81
C LEU A 50 19.23 0.34 -19.51
N CYS A 51 19.29 1.57 -19.03
CA CYS A 51 20.52 2.36 -19.03
C CYS A 51 21.29 2.36 -17.70
N GLY A 52 20.76 1.79 -16.61
CA GLY A 52 21.42 1.89 -15.30
C GLY A 52 20.86 1.01 -14.18
N GLY A 53 21.77 0.33 -13.46
CA GLY A 53 21.44 -0.57 -12.34
C GLY A 53 22.14 -0.21 -11.03
N ASN A 54 22.67 1.00 -10.90
CA ASN A 54 23.44 1.43 -9.73
C ASN A 54 22.52 1.97 -8.62
N ILE A 55 21.72 1.07 -8.04
CA ILE A 55 20.82 1.38 -6.93
C ILE A 55 21.26 0.60 -5.69
N ASP A 56 21.41 1.28 -4.56
CA ASP A 56 21.67 0.60 -3.29
C ASP A 56 20.41 -0.07 -2.76
N THR A 57 20.59 -1.12 -1.96
CA THR A 57 19.49 -1.95 -1.45
C THR A 57 18.51 -1.17 -0.56
N THR A 58 18.96 -0.10 0.10
CA THR A 58 18.08 0.73 0.96
C THR A 58 17.18 1.61 0.12
N VAL A 59 17.70 2.24 -0.93
CA VAL A 59 16.89 2.96 -1.91
C VAL A 59 15.95 2.00 -2.63
N LEU A 60 16.43 0.84 -3.07
CA LEU A 60 15.60 -0.18 -3.72
C LEU A 60 14.43 -0.60 -2.82
N GLY A 61 14.67 -0.89 -1.54
CA GLY A 61 13.61 -1.23 -0.57
C GLY A 61 12.54 -0.14 -0.45
N ARG A 62 12.96 1.14 -0.39
CA ARG A 62 12.03 2.28 -0.35
C ARG A 62 11.25 2.48 -1.65
N VAL A 63 11.83 2.13 -2.80
CA VAL A 63 11.14 2.15 -4.09
C VAL A 63 10.11 1.03 -4.17
N ILE A 64 10.47 -0.17 -3.71
CA ILE A 64 9.54 -1.32 -3.64
C ILE A 64 8.34 -0.98 -2.76
N ASP A 65 8.56 -0.43 -1.56
CA ASP A 65 7.45 -0.05 -0.68
C ASP A 65 6.49 0.97 -1.33
N ARG A 66 7.03 2.01 -1.98
CA ARG A 66 6.21 2.98 -2.74
C ARG A 66 5.46 2.35 -3.90
N ALA A 67 6.11 1.42 -4.60
CA ALA A 67 5.50 0.69 -5.70
C ALA A 67 4.37 -0.23 -5.20
N LEU A 68 4.55 -0.93 -4.08
CA LEU A 68 3.52 -1.79 -3.48
C LEU A 68 2.29 -0.99 -3.01
N VAL A 69 2.49 0.23 -2.47
CA VAL A 69 1.37 1.14 -2.16
C VAL A 69 0.64 1.54 -3.45
N SER A 70 1.41 1.87 -4.48
CA SER A 70 0.90 2.29 -5.79
C SER A 70 0.19 1.17 -6.56
N ASP A 71 0.59 -0.07 -6.32
CA ASP A 71 0.06 -1.33 -6.88
C ASP A 71 -1.05 -1.93 -6.00
N GLU A 72 -1.55 -1.18 -5.00
CA GLU A 72 -2.63 -1.58 -4.09
C GLU A 72 -2.36 -2.91 -3.35
N ARG A 73 -1.09 -3.19 -3.06
CA ARG A 73 -0.61 -4.39 -2.34
C ARG A 73 -0.10 -4.10 -0.94
N LEU A 74 0.11 -2.84 -0.61
CA LEU A 74 0.44 -2.36 0.74
C LEU A 74 -0.49 -1.20 1.08
N ALA A 75 -1.16 -1.25 2.23
CA ALA A 75 -2.13 -0.25 2.64
C ALA A 75 -2.01 0.11 4.12
N ARG A 76 -2.38 1.34 4.45
CA ARG A 76 -2.40 1.84 5.83
C ARG A 76 -3.84 2.17 6.23
N PHE A 77 -4.27 1.68 7.39
CA PHE A 77 -5.58 1.89 7.97
C PHE A 77 -5.43 2.56 9.34
N SER A 78 -6.30 3.52 9.66
CA SER A 78 -6.52 3.93 11.05
C SER A 78 -7.84 3.33 11.50
N VAL A 79 -7.84 2.64 12.64
CA VAL A 79 -9.01 1.95 13.19
C VAL A 79 -9.05 2.21 14.69
N VAL A 80 -10.15 2.80 15.16
CA VAL A 80 -10.39 2.91 16.60
C VAL A 80 -10.92 1.58 17.12
N VAL A 81 -10.39 1.11 18.24
CA VAL A 81 -10.85 -0.11 18.91
C VAL A 81 -11.02 0.13 20.40
N SER A 82 -11.69 -0.80 21.08
CA SER A 82 -11.75 -0.76 22.54
C SER A 82 -10.36 -0.93 23.15
N ASP A 83 -10.00 -0.08 24.11
CA ASP A 83 -8.77 -0.17 24.89
C ASP A 83 -8.85 -1.20 26.04
N ARG A 84 -9.90 -2.02 26.06
CA ARG A 84 -10.03 -3.16 26.98
C ARG A 84 -9.27 -4.39 26.43
N PRO A 85 -8.87 -5.33 27.30
CA PRO A 85 -8.29 -6.60 26.87
C PRO A 85 -9.11 -7.26 25.75
N GLY A 86 -8.43 -7.63 24.68
CA GLY A 86 -9.04 -8.26 23.50
C GLY A 86 -9.47 -7.31 22.38
N GLY A 87 -9.45 -5.98 22.57
CA GLY A 87 -9.79 -5.03 21.49
C GLY A 87 -8.89 -5.17 20.26
N ILE A 88 -7.57 -5.03 20.46
CA ILE A 88 -6.57 -5.27 19.41
C ILE A 88 -6.62 -6.72 18.92
N ALA A 89 -6.86 -7.69 19.79
CA ALA A 89 -6.95 -9.10 19.40
C ALA A 89 -8.12 -9.37 18.43
N ARG A 90 -9.26 -8.70 18.61
CA ARG A 90 -10.38 -8.76 17.64
C ARG A 90 -9.98 -8.13 16.31
N LEU A 91 -9.33 -6.96 16.33
CA LEU A 91 -8.86 -6.28 15.13
C LEU A 91 -7.89 -7.14 14.32
N THR A 92 -6.85 -7.70 14.97
CA THR A 92 -5.90 -8.56 14.27
C THR A 92 -6.54 -9.86 13.78
N ARG A 93 -7.55 -10.36 14.50
CA ARG A 93 -8.35 -11.51 14.04
C ARG A 93 -9.12 -11.20 12.76
N ILE A 94 -9.75 -10.04 12.66
CA ILE A 94 -10.46 -9.60 11.44
C ILE A 94 -9.50 -9.53 10.25
N VAL A 95 -8.32 -8.92 10.44
CA VAL A 95 -7.29 -8.85 9.38
C VAL A 95 -6.85 -10.26 8.95
N ALA A 96 -6.65 -11.16 9.90
CA ALA A 96 -6.26 -12.54 9.63
C ALA A 96 -7.37 -13.33 8.90
N ASP A 97 -8.63 -13.17 9.30
CA ASP A 97 -9.77 -13.84 8.69
C ASP A 97 -10.05 -13.33 7.26
N ALA A 98 -9.74 -12.05 6.97
CA ALA A 98 -9.70 -11.52 5.61
C ALA A 98 -8.53 -12.08 4.77
N GLY A 99 -7.53 -12.68 5.41
CA GLY A 99 -6.36 -13.26 4.74
C GLY A 99 -5.29 -12.23 4.36
N ALA A 100 -5.23 -11.10 5.06
CA ALA A 100 -4.20 -10.08 4.94
C ALA A 100 -3.12 -10.24 6.02
N SER A 101 -1.91 -9.74 5.74
CA SER A 101 -0.78 -9.78 6.67
C SER A 101 -0.55 -8.41 7.29
N ILE A 102 -0.24 -8.35 8.58
CA ILE A 102 0.11 -7.10 9.27
C ILE A 102 1.63 -6.90 9.17
N LYS A 103 2.05 -5.83 8.50
CA LYS A 103 3.46 -5.39 8.44
C LYS A 103 3.83 -4.55 9.67
N GLU A 104 2.91 -3.69 10.10
CA GLU A 104 3.12 -2.78 11.23
C GLU A 104 1.81 -2.52 11.95
N ILE A 105 1.90 -2.36 13.27
CA ILE A 105 0.78 -1.97 14.14
C ILE A 105 1.30 -0.96 15.16
N GLU A 106 0.70 0.23 15.14
CA GLU A 106 0.97 1.32 16.08
C GLU A 106 -0.33 1.65 16.82
N HIS A 107 -0.23 2.09 18.07
CA HIS A 107 -1.42 2.49 18.85
C HIS A 107 -1.16 3.78 19.62
N GLU A 108 -2.06 4.74 19.48
CA GLU A 108 -1.95 6.07 20.07
C GLU A 108 -3.02 6.23 21.16
N ARG A 109 -2.58 6.37 22.41
CA ARG A 109 -3.46 6.56 23.59
C ARG A 109 -3.50 8.02 24.06
N ALA A 110 -2.47 8.80 23.75
CA ALA A 110 -2.20 10.08 24.41
C ALA A 110 -3.06 11.25 23.89
N TRP A 111 -3.69 11.11 22.72
CA TRP A 111 -4.39 12.21 22.03
C TRP A 111 -5.91 12.01 21.88
N GLN A 112 -6.49 10.95 22.45
CA GLN A 112 -7.95 10.79 22.47
C GLN A 112 -8.58 11.64 23.57
N GLN A 113 -9.34 12.67 23.17
CA GLN A 113 -10.00 13.59 24.10
C GLN A 113 -11.40 13.11 24.56
N GLU A 114 -12.03 12.15 23.87
CA GLU A 114 -13.48 11.92 24.02
C GLU A 114 -13.89 10.56 24.62
N ASP A 115 -13.08 9.49 24.57
CA ASP A 115 -13.40 8.19 25.18
C ASP A 115 -12.17 7.53 25.84
N LEU A 116 -12.19 7.39 27.17
CA LEU A 116 -11.14 6.74 27.96
C LEU A 116 -11.00 5.23 27.69
N TYR A 117 -11.97 4.62 27.00
CA TYR A 117 -11.99 3.18 26.72
C TYR A 117 -11.77 2.84 25.24
N ALA A 118 -11.30 3.80 24.45
CA ALA A 118 -10.94 3.63 23.06
C ALA A 118 -9.44 3.87 22.85
N VAL A 119 -8.90 3.33 21.75
CA VAL A 119 -7.53 3.57 21.30
C VAL A 119 -7.51 3.58 19.78
N GLU A 120 -6.84 4.56 19.19
CA GLU A 120 -6.59 4.58 17.75
C GLU A 120 -5.45 3.62 17.42
N VAL A 121 -5.69 2.71 16.48
CA VAL A 121 -4.72 1.73 16.01
C VAL A 121 -4.45 1.98 14.55
N ILE A 122 -3.19 2.25 14.23
CA ILE A 122 -2.74 2.43 12.86
C ILE A 122 -2.09 1.13 12.39
N LEU A 123 -2.66 0.53 11.35
CA LEU A 123 -2.21 -0.73 10.77
C LEU A 123 -1.60 -0.48 9.40
N THR A 124 -0.41 -1.02 9.15
CA THR A 124 0.09 -1.23 7.79
C THR A 124 -0.08 -2.70 7.45
N VAL A 125 -0.81 -3.00 6.39
CA VAL A 125 -1.15 -4.37 5.97
C VAL A 125 -0.77 -4.64 4.53
N GLU A 126 -0.37 -5.88 4.27
CA GLU A 126 -0.11 -6.41 2.94
C GLU A 126 -1.33 -7.20 2.45
N VAL A 127 -1.73 -6.91 1.22
CA VAL A 127 -2.87 -7.56 0.54
C VAL A 127 -2.42 -8.06 -0.84
N ARG A 128 -3.30 -8.81 -1.51
CA ARG A 128 -2.97 -9.49 -2.78
C ARG A 128 -3.15 -8.57 -4.00
N GLY A 129 -3.71 -7.38 -3.80
CA GLY A 129 -4.05 -6.42 -4.84
C GLY A 129 -5.35 -5.69 -4.52
N GLY A 130 -5.79 -4.85 -5.45
CA GLY A 130 -6.91 -3.94 -5.28
C GLY A 130 -8.23 -4.57 -4.85
N ASP A 131 -8.58 -5.74 -5.38
CA ASP A 131 -9.83 -6.43 -5.04
C ASP A 131 -9.85 -6.83 -3.55
N HIS A 132 -8.78 -7.49 -3.10
CA HIS A 132 -8.60 -7.88 -1.70
C HIS A 132 -8.47 -6.65 -0.78
N LEU A 133 -7.85 -5.56 -1.25
CA LEU A 133 -7.81 -4.30 -0.50
C LEU A 133 -9.22 -3.75 -0.24
N ARG A 134 -10.09 -3.79 -1.25
CA ARG A 134 -11.48 -3.33 -1.14
C ARG A 134 -12.29 -4.20 -0.18
N GLU A 135 -12.17 -5.52 -0.27
CA GLU A 135 -12.83 -6.46 0.65
C GLU A 135 -12.45 -6.20 2.12
N LEU A 136 -11.15 -6.03 2.40
CA LEU A 136 -10.67 -5.71 3.75
C LEU A 136 -11.19 -4.36 4.23
N ARG A 137 -11.19 -3.34 3.35
CA ARG A 137 -11.73 -2.01 3.65
C ARG A 137 -13.22 -2.07 3.98
N ASP A 138 -13.99 -2.81 3.20
CA ASP A 138 -15.44 -2.94 3.40
C ASP A 138 -15.74 -3.67 4.72
N THR A 139 -14.93 -4.68 5.09
CA THR A 139 -14.99 -5.33 6.40
C THR A 139 -14.79 -4.34 7.56
N PHE A 140 -13.83 -3.42 7.44
CA PHE A 140 -13.63 -2.38 8.47
C PHE A 140 -14.80 -1.39 8.52
N ASN A 141 -15.41 -1.05 7.39
CA ASN A 141 -16.58 -0.15 7.36
C ASN A 141 -17.81 -0.76 8.03
N GLU A 142 -18.07 -2.05 7.84
CA GLU A 142 -19.20 -2.74 8.49
C GLU A 142 -19.10 -2.73 10.02
N ILE A 143 -17.88 -2.73 10.56
CA ILE A 143 -17.63 -2.67 12.01
C ILE A 143 -18.01 -1.30 12.59
N ILE A 144 -17.88 -0.22 11.81
CA ILE A 144 -18.30 1.14 12.19
C ILE A 144 -19.82 1.18 12.41
N VAL A 145 -20.57 0.51 11.54
CA VAL A 145 -22.03 0.59 11.51
C VAL A 145 -22.68 -0.27 12.59
N ASN A 146 -22.03 -1.36 13.02
CA ASN A 146 -22.63 -2.36 13.91
C ASN A 146 -22.32 -2.19 15.41
N ASN A 147 -21.44 -1.26 15.82
CA ASN A 147 -21.10 -1.08 17.24
C ASN A 147 -21.23 0.38 17.71
N ASP A 148 -22.05 0.55 18.75
CA ASP A 148 -22.50 1.76 19.46
C ASP A 148 -21.39 2.69 20.00
N GLY A 149 -20.44 3.15 19.17
CA GLY A 149 -19.43 4.14 19.54
C GLY A 149 -18.03 3.98 18.95
N THR A 150 -17.82 3.05 18.01
CA THR A 150 -16.48 2.93 17.36
C THR A 150 -16.38 3.89 16.18
N ILE A 151 -15.80 5.07 16.39
CA ILE A 151 -15.56 6.06 15.33
C ILE A 151 -14.26 5.69 14.61
N ILE A 152 -14.33 5.05 13.44
CA ILE A 152 -13.18 4.93 12.54
C ILE A 152 -13.17 6.17 11.64
N SER A 153 -12.19 7.06 11.84
CA SER A 153 -11.93 8.16 10.90
C SER A 153 -10.98 7.69 9.79
N TRP A 154 -11.32 8.00 8.54
CA TRP A 154 -10.56 7.59 7.37
C TRP A 154 -9.74 8.75 6.83
N GLY A 155 -8.42 8.60 6.82
CA GLY A 155 -7.53 9.37 5.98
C GLY A 155 -6.94 8.44 4.92
N SER A 156 -7.41 8.49 3.68
CA SER A 156 -6.56 8.09 2.56
C SER A 156 -5.32 8.98 2.66
N TYR A 157 -4.14 8.40 2.86
CA TYR A 157 -2.91 9.16 2.71
C TYR A 157 -2.94 9.73 1.29
N ARG A 158 -3.22 11.04 1.15
CA ARG A 158 -2.76 11.78 0.00
C ARG A 158 -1.26 11.64 0.08
N VAL A 159 -0.69 10.93 -0.88
CA VAL A 159 0.66 11.18 -1.29
C VAL A 159 0.66 12.66 -1.71
N GLU A 160 1.19 13.53 -0.86
CA GLU A 160 1.75 14.78 -1.36
C GLU A 160 2.88 14.46 -2.34
#